data_AF-K1SIW3-F1
#
_entry.id   AF-K1SIW3-F1
#
_cell.length_a   1.000
_cell.length_b   1.000
_cell.length_c   1.000
_cell.angle_alpha   90.00
_cell.angle_beta   90.00
_cell.angle_gamma   90.00
#
_symmetry.space_group_name_H-M   'P 1'
#
loop_
_entity.id
_entity.type
_entity.pdbx_description
1 polymer ?
#
loop_
_entity_poly.entity_id
_entity_poly.type
_entity_poly.pdbx_seq_one_letter_code
_entity_poly.pdbx_strand_id
1 'polypeptide(L)' 'MAARRGDTLLFPTPPVVAAHAAIGGKKEGEGPLAACFDELSA' A
#
# COMPACT_ATOMS: atom_id res chain seq x y z
N MET A 1 -13.46 14.41 7.84
CA MET A 1 -12.52 14.60 6.72
C MET A 1 -11.18 15.01 7.31
N ALA A 2 -10.04 14.57 6.75
CA ALA A 2 -8.72 14.94 7.28
C ALA A 2 -8.50 16.46 7.16
N ALA A 3 -7.95 17.08 8.20
CA ALA A 3 -7.56 18.49 8.17
C ALA A 3 -6.16 18.62 7.57
N ARG A 4 -5.91 19.63 6.73
CA ARG A 4 -4.58 19.87 6.13
C ARG A 4 -3.85 21.00 6.88
N ARG A 5 -2.57 20.78 7.19
CA ARG A 5 -1.65 21.79 7.75
C ARG A 5 -0.35 21.78 6.95
N GLY A 6 -0.20 22.71 5.99
CA GLY A 6 0.88 22.63 4.99
C GLY A 6 0.73 21.35 4.17
N ASP A 7 1.77 20.52 4.12
CA ASP A 7 1.78 19.20 3.45
C ASP A 7 1.33 18.03 4.33
N THR A 8 1.01 18.30 5.59
CA THR A 8 0.58 17.28 6.55
C THR A 8 -0.95 17.14 6.55
N LEU A 9 -1.44 15.90 6.53
CA LEU A 9 -2.83 15.55 6.81
C LEU A 9 -2.98 15.10 8.27
N LEU A 10 -3.96 15.65 8.98
CA LEU A 10 -4.31 15.35 10.36
C LEU A 10 -5.66 14.64 10.41
N PHE A 11 -5.69 13.45 11.00
CA PHE A 11 -6.90 12.66 11.18
C PHE A 11 -7.40 12.79 12.62
N PRO A 12 -8.57 13.40 12.88
CA PRO A 12 -9.11 13.53 14.24
C PRO A 12 -9.59 12.19 14.81
N THR A 13 -9.85 11.22 13.94
CA THR A 13 -10.16 9.82 14.28
C THR A 13 -9.06 8.97 13.66
N PRO A 14 -8.50 7.96 14.37
CA PRO A 14 -7.45 7.12 13.82
C PRO A 14 -7.87 6.48 12.48
N PRO A 15 -7.10 6.65 11.39
CA PRO A 15 -7.41 6.02 10.12
C PRO A 15 -7.14 4.51 10.20
N VAL A 16 -7.85 3.74 9.36
CA VAL A 16 -7.73 2.27 9.29
C VAL A 16 -7.46 1.87 7.84
N VAL A 17 -6.58 0.88 7.64
CA VAL A 17 -6.44 0.19 6.35
C VAL A 17 -7.44 -0.96 6.33
N ALA A 18 -8.53 -0.81 5.58
CA ALA A 18 -9.61 -1.79 5.56
C ALA A 18 -9.31 -3.01 4.66
N ALA A 19 -8.50 -2.83 3.61
CA ALA A 19 -8.05 -3.88 2.70
C ALA A 19 -6.78 -3.41 1.97
N HIS A 20 -6.00 -4.35 1.43
CA HIS A 20 -4.88 -4.07 0.55
C HIS A 20 -4.82 -5.11 -0.58
N ALA A 21 -4.22 -4.71 -1.70
CA ALA A 21 -3.79 -5.62 -2.75
C ALA A 21 -2.55 -5.04 -3.43
N ALA A 22 -1.60 -5.90 -3.81
CA ALA A 22 -0.39 -5.53 -4.52
C ALA A 22 -0.13 -6.52 -5.66
N ILE A 23 0.15 -6.00 -6.85
CA ILE A 23 0.52 -6.77 -8.03
C ILE A 23 1.98 -6.48 -8.36
N GLY A 24 2.81 -7.52 -8.36
CA GLY A 24 4.22 -7.44 -8.74
C GLY A 24 4.41 -7.74 -10.22
N GLY A 25 5.42 -7.15 -10.83
CA GLY A 25 5.86 -7.54 -12.17
C GLY A 25 6.84 -8.70 -12.14
N LYS A 26 7.34 -9.08 -13.32
CA LYS A 26 8.27 -10.19 -13.49
C LYS A 26 9.51 -10.10 -12.60
N LYS A 27 10.12 -8.90 -12.48
CA LYS A 27 11.33 -8.70 -11.66
C LYS A 27 11.01 -8.82 -10.17
N GLU A 28 9.84 -8.34 -9.76
CA GLU A 28 9.37 -8.38 -8.39
C GLU A 28 9.07 -9.82 -7.95
N GLY A 29 8.66 -10.69 -8.88
CA GLY A 29 8.42 -12.11 -8.65
C GLY A 29 9.67 -12.96 -8.38
N GLU A 30 10.86 -12.46 -8.77
CA GLU A 30 12.15 -13.11 -8.46
C GLU A 30 12.76 -12.56 -7.15
N GLY A 31 12.16 -11.51 -6.58
CA GLY A 31 12.66 -10.80 -5.43
C GLY A 31 12.30 -11.44 -4.08
N PRO A 32 12.95 -11.02 -2.99
CA PRO A 32 12.71 -11.55 -1.65
C PRO A 32 11.30 -11.25 -1.10
N LEU A 33 10.54 -10.37 -1.77
CA LEU A 33 9.17 -9.99 -1.41
C LEU A 33 8.12 -10.62 -2.32
N ALA A 34 8.50 -11.51 -3.25
CA ALA A 34 7.58 -12.10 -4.22
C ALA A 34 6.33 -12.72 -3.56
N ALA A 35 6.52 -13.41 -2.43
CA ALA A 35 5.44 -14.03 -1.66
C ALA A 35 4.51 -13.04 -0.94
N CYS A 36 4.82 -11.75 -0.93
CA CYS A 36 4.00 -10.70 -0.32
C CYS A 36 3.03 -10.06 -1.31
N PHE A 37 3.15 -10.33 -2.61
CA PHE A 37 2.19 -9.86 -3.61
C PHE A 37 1.00 -10.80 -3.68
N ASP A 38 -0.19 -10.22 -3.86
CA ASP A 38 -1.42 -10.98 -4.06
C ASP A 38 -1.45 -11.62 -5.45
N GLU A 39 -0.77 -10.98 -6.42
CA GLU A 39 -0.59 -11.50 -7.78
C GLU A 39 0.78 -11.09 -8.35
N LEU A 40 1.36 -11.96 -9.17
CA LEU A 40 2.54 -11.65 -9.97
C LEU A 40 2.16 -11.68 -11.45
N SER A 41 2.26 -10.53 -12.11
CA SER A 41 2.11 -10.42 -13.56
C SER A 41 3.39 -10.90 -14.22
N ALA A 42 3.27 -12.01 -14.96
CA ALA A 42 4.33 -12.61 -15.78
C ALA A 42 4.83 -11.69 -16.91
#